data_AF-Q76FL5-F1
#
_entry.id   AF-Q76FL5-F1
#
_cell.length_a   1.000
_cell.length_b   1.000
_cell.length_c   1.000
_cell.angle_alpha   90.00
_cell.angle_beta   90.00
_cell.angle_gamma   90.00
#
_symmetry.space_group_name_H-M   'P 1'
#
loop_
_entity.id
_entity.type
_entity.pdbx_description
1 polymer ?
#
loop_
_entity_poly.entity_id
_entity_poly.type
_entity_poly.pdbx_seq_one_letter_code
_entity_poly.pdbx_strand_id
1 'polypeptide(L)'
;YQDGVMKKQVDGKDVVAHIFEYTTQLSIDAKPQLVLPQESDPLHLVPALIILIIKAKNQKINSHRWVVNVIGNMLNPETCVLVDAGTRPGYKSIYYLWEAFYNNRNLGGCCGEICAMLDGGKKLLNPLVAA
;
A
#
# COMPACT_ATOMS: atom_id res chain seq x y z
N TYR A 1 4.55 -17.38 -0.40
CA TYR A 1 3.70 -18.13 0.54
C TYR A 1 4.60 -19.11 1.27
N GLN A 2 4.74 -18.98 2.58
CA GLN A 2 5.52 -19.92 3.41
C GLN A 2 4.53 -20.74 4.22
N ASP A 3 4.52 -22.04 3.99
CA ASP A 3 3.60 -22.95 4.68
C ASP A 3 3.97 -23.08 6.17
N GLY A 4 2.95 -23.26 7.02
CA GLY A 4 3.13 -23.46 8.46
C GLY A 4 3.45 -22.21 9.32
N VAL A 5 3.71 -21.05 8.71
CA VAL A 5 4.01 -19.79 9.44
C VAL A 5 2.76 -19.19 10.10
N MET A 6 1.62 -19.22 9.41
CA MET A 6 0.37 -18.71 9.97
C MET A 6 -0.22 -19.68 11.00
N LYS A 7 -0.36 -19.21 12.25
CA LYS A 7 -1.02 -19.95 13.33
C LYS A 7 -2.42 -19.42 13.61
N LYS A 8 -3.34 -20.30 14.04
CA LYS A 8 -4.69 -19.92 14.50
C LYS A 8 -4.71 -19.42 15.95
N GLN A 9 -3.89 -20.02 16.81
CA GLN A 9 -3.77 -19.67 18.22
C GLN A 9 -2.30 -19.64 18.65
N VAL A 10 -2.00 -18.78 19.62
CA VAL A 10 -0.73 -18.69 20.34
C VAL A 10 -1.07 -18.62 21.83
N ASP A 11 -0.49 -19.50 22.65
CA ASP A 11 -0.75 -19.60 24.10
C ASP A 11 -2.25 -19.67 24.47
N GLY A 12 -3.01 -20.44 23.69
CA GLY A 12 -4.46 -20.60 23.88
C GLY A 12 -5.31 -19.37 23.53
N LYS A 13 -4.69 -18.30 23.02
CA LYS A 13 -5.39 -17.10 22.53
C LYS A 13 -5.49 -17.12 21.02
N ASP A 14 -6.66 -16.74 20.51
CA ASP A 14 -6.89 -16.56 19.07
C ASP A 14 -5.96 -15.50 18.49
N VAL A 15 -5.31 -15.81 17.37
CA VAL A 15 -4.55 -14.83 16.59
C VAL A 15 -5.52 -13.82 15.99
N VAL A 16 -5.22 -12.53 16.16
CA VAL A 16 -6.05 -11.43 15.62
C VAL A 16 -5.59 -11.05 14.20
N ALA A 17 -4.28 -10.98 13.99
CA ALA A 17 -3.66 -10.69 12.70
C ALA A 17 -2.25 -11.29 12.62
N HIS A 18 -1.81 -11.56 11.39
CA HIS A 18 -0.42 -11.85 11.05
C HIS A 18 0.17 -10.62 10.37
N ILE A 19 1.32 -10.17 10.84
CA ILE A 19 2.05 -9.02 10.29
C ILE A 19 3.37 -9.53 9.74
N PHE A 20 3.65 -9.17 8.48
CA PHE A 20 4.90 -9.46 7.81
C PHE A 20 5.52 -8.14 7.37
N GLU A 21 6.81 -7.99 7.61
CA GLU A 21 7.55 -6.77 7.32
C GLU A 21 8.75 -7.07 6.44
N TYR A 22 9.02 -6.18 5.50
CA TYR A 22 10.20 -6.23 4.66
C TYR A 22 10.65 -4.81 4.34
N THR A 23 11.89 -4.46 4.68
CA THR A 23 12.50 -3.18 4.31
C THR A 23 13.40 -3.38 3.10
N THR A 24 13.14 -2.66 2.02
CA THR A 24 14.02 -2.68 0.85
C THR A 24 15.27 -1.84 1.15
N GLN A 25 16.38 -2.49 1.51
CA GLN A 25 17.68 -1.81 1.68
C GLN A 25 18.48 -1.74 0.38
N LEU A 26 18.07 -2.50 -0.64
CA LEU A 26 18.75 -2.61 -1.93
C LEU A 26 17.80 -2.18 -3.03
N SER A 27 18.27 -1.23 -3.83
CA SER A 27 17.54 -0.71 -4.97
C SER A 27 18.11 -1.33 -6.25
N ILE A 28 17.24 -1.60 -7.23
CA ILE A 28 17.64 -2.22 -8.50
C ILE A 28 17.14 -1.32 -9.62
N ASP A 29 18.02 -0.96 -10.56
CA ASP A 29 17.64 -0.15 -11.72
C ASP A 29 16.89 -0.97 -12.80
N ALA A 30 16.51 -0.33 -13.90
CA ALA A 30 15.85 -1.01 -15.02
C ALA A 30 16.76 -2.02 -15.77
N LYS A 31 18.07 -2.07 -15.46
CA LYS A 31 19.09 -2.96 -16.01
C LYS A 31 19.57 -4.01 -15.00
N PRO A 32 18.66 -4.44 -14.10
CA PRO A 32 18.93 -5.23 -12.91
C PRO A 32 20.22 -4.95 -12.11
N GLN A 33 20.76 -3.73 -12.14
CA GLN A 33 21.97 -3.39 -11.40
C GLN A 33 21.62 -2.94 -9.98
N LEU A 34 22.42 -3.39 -9.02
CA LEU A 34 22.32 -2.93 -7.64
C LEU A 34 22.68 -1.44 -7.56
N VAL A 35 21.73 -0.62 -7.12
CA VAL A 35 21.94 0.79 -6.81
C VAL A 35 22.13 0.91 -5.30
N LEU A 36 23.35 1.20 -4.89
CA LEU A 36 23.66 1.52 -3.51
C LEU A 36 23.34 3.00 -3.24
N PRO A 37 22.72 3.32 -2.10
CA PRO A 37 22.48 4.72 -1.74
C PRO A 37 23.82 5.47 -1.59
N GLN A 38 23.99 6.53 -2.37
CA GLN A 38 25.09 7.49 -2.22
C GLN A 38 24.49 8.87 -1.89
N GLU A 39 25.16 9.66 -1.04
CA GLU A 39 24.64 10.94 -0.53
C GLU A 39 24.38 11.99 -1.64
N SER A 40 25.04 11.86 -2.79
CA SER A 40 24.99 12.83 -3.89
C SER A 40 24.41 12.29 -5.20
N ASP A 41 23.85 11.08 -5.21
CA ASP A 41 23.31 10.47 -6.43
C ASP A 41 21.83 10.84 -6.62
N PRO A 42 21.44 11.57 -7.69
CA PRO A 42 20.04 11.86 -7.97
C PRO A 42 19.20 10.59 -8.29
N LEU A 43 19.83 9.44 -8.51
CA LEU A 43 19.19 8.14 -8.66
C LEU A 43 19.04 7.39 -7.32
N HIS A 44 19.39 8.02 -6.20
CA HIS A 44 19.18 7.46 -4.87
C HIS A 44 17.70 7.13 -4.66
N LEU A 45 17.43 5.84 -4.46
CA LEU A 45 16.10 5.34 -4.14
C LEU A 45 16.01 5.18 -2.61
N VAL A 46 15.08 5.92 -2.00
CA VAL A 46 14.83 5.89 -0.55
C VAL A 46 14.33 4.51 -0.13
N PRO A 47 14.84 3.91 0.97
CA PRO A 47 14.33 2.64 1.47
C PRO A 47 12.81 2.65 1.64
N ALA A 48 12.13 1.63 1.11
CA ALA A 48 10.71 1.43 1.30
C ALA A 48 10.45 0.33 2.33
N LEU A 49 9.64 0.65 3.32
CA LEU A 49 9.10 -0.31 4.27
C LEU A 49 7.79 -0.90 3.72
N ILE A 50 7.76 -2.21 3.51
CA ILE A 50 6.58 -2.92 3.05
C ILE A 50 6.04 -3.75 4.22
N ILE A 51 4.79 -3.47 4.60
CA ILE A 51 4.09 -4.21 5.66
C ILE A 51 2.87 -4.90 5.04
N LEU A 52 2.80 -6.22 5.16
CA LEU A 52 1.63 -7.01 4.82
C LEU A 52 0.92 -7.42 6.11
N ILE A 53 -0.36 -7.06 6.23
CA ILE A 53 -1.19 -7.41 7.39
C ILE A 53 -2.35 -8.27 6.93
N ILE A 54 -2.45 -9.47 7.50
CA ILE A 54 -3.54 -10.41 7.24
C ILE A 54 -4.36 -10.55 8.52
N LYS A 55 -5.62 -10.13 8.51
CA LYS A 55 -6.52 -10.32 9.65
C LYS A 55 -7.04 -11.76 9.67
N ALA A 56 -7.05 -12.38 10.85
CA ALA A 56 -7.59 -13.73 11.03
C ALA A 56 -9.12 -13.77 10.87
N LYS A 57 -9.82 -12.66 11.17
CA LYS A 57 -11.26 -12.51 11.01
C LYS A 57 -11.57 -11.34 10.09
N ASN A 58 -12.47 -11.54 9.13
CA ASN A 58 -12.89 -10.49 8.21
C ASN A 58 -13.77 -9.47 8.95
N GLN A 59 -13.39 -8.18 8.85
CA GLN A 59 -14.19 -7.06 9.34
C GLN A 59 -14.06 -5.90 8.35
N LYS A 60 -14.68 -6.06 7.17
CA LYS A 60 -14.50 -5.17 6.01
C LYS A 60 -14.63 -3.70 6.37
N ILE A 61 -15.68 -3.30 7.09
CA ILE A 61 -16.00 -1.90 7.37
C ILE A 61 -15.04 -1.20 8.35
N ASN A 62 -14.40 -1.94 9.26
CA ASN A 62 -13.50 -1.36 10.26
C ASN A 62 -12.01 -1.54 9.92
N SER A 63 -11.70 -2.04 8.71
CA SER A 63 -10.33 -2.38 8.32
C SER A 63 -9.42 -1.16 8.24
N HIS A 64 -9.88 -0.09 7.58
CA HIS A 64 -9.11 1.15 7.43
C HIS A 64 -8.88 1.82 8.80
N ARG A 65 -9.93 1.91 9.63
CA ARG A 65 -9.84 2.46 10.99
C ARG A 65 -8.88 1.66 11.85
N TRP A 66 -8.91 0.33 11.77
CA TRP A 66 -7.99 -0.53 12.51
C TRP A 66 -6.54 -0.28 12.10
N VAL A 67 -6.25 -0.23 10.79
CA VAL A 67 -4.89 0.03 10.30
C VAL A 67 -4.41 1.42 10.71
N VAL A 68 -5.23 2.46 10.53
CA VAL A 68 -4.85 3.83 10.91
C VAL A 68 -4.64 3.95 12.42
N ASN A 69 -5.52 3.38 13.24
CA ASN A 69 -5.40 3.46 14.70
C ASN A 69 -4.24 2.64 15.29
N VAL A 70 -3.86 1.52 14.66
CA VAL A 70 -2.78 0.67 15.17
C VAL A 70 -1.46 1.07 14.53
N ILE A 71 -1.38 1.00 13.21
CA ILE A 71 -0.14 1.24 12.46
C ILE A 71 0.18 2.73 12.36
N GLY A 72 -0.83 3.58 12.15
CA GLY A 72 -0.61 5.03 12.11
C GLY A 72 -0.03 5.57 13.41
N ASN A 73 -0.49 5.07 14.56
CA ASN A 73 0.07 5.44 15.87
C ASN A 73 1.51 4.93 16.08
N MET A 74 1.89 3.79 15.49
CA MET A 74 3.25 3.24 15.61
C MET A 74 4.24 3.94 14.68
N LEU A 75 3.84 4.21 13.43
CA LEU A 75 4.73 4.80 12.41
C LEU A 75 4.73 6.33 12.43
N ASN A 76 3.71 6.96 13.00
CA ASN A 76 3.51 8.41 13.04
C ASN A 76 3.77 9.11 11.69
N PRO A 77 3.07 8.71 10.61
CA PRO A 77 3.32 9.25 9.28
C PRO A 77 2.84 10.70 9.16
N GLU A 78 3.58 11.54 8.43
CA GLU A 78 3.14 12.90 8.11
C GLU A 78 1.90 12.92 7.20
N THR A 79 1.82 11.98 6.26
CA THR A 79 0.70 11.82 5.33
C THR A 79 0.36 10.35 5.13
N CYS A 80 -0.92 10.04 4.92
CA CYS A 80 -1.39 8.69 4.62
C CYS A 80 -2.22 8.71 3.34
N VAL A 81 -1.85 7.87 2.36
CA VAL A 81 -2.56 7.74 1.08
C VAL A 81 -3.21 6.36 1.01
N LEU A 82 -4.54 6.34 0.87
CA LEU A 82 -5.32 5.12 0.72
C LEU A 82 -5.52 4.80 -0.76
N VAL A 83 -5.19 3.58 -1.16
CA VAL A 83 -5.36 3.10 -2.54
C VAL A 83 -6.17 1.82 -2.52
N ASP A 84 -7.25 1.78 -3.30
CA ASP A 84 -8.09 0.61 -3.42
C ASP A 84 -7.37 -0.51 -4.19
N ALA A 85 -7.56 -1.75 -3.73
CA ALA A 85 -7.03 -2.93 -4.40
C ALA A 85 -7.53 -3.00 -5.85
N GLY A 86 -6.59 -3.14 -6.80
CA GLY A 86 -6.89 -3.14 -8.23
C GLY A 86 -6.87 -1.75 -8.88
N THR A 87 -6.69 -0.68 -8.12
CA THR A 87 -6.49 0.67 -8.67
C THR A 87 -5.04 0.84 -9.14
N ARG A 88 -4.86 1.35 -10.35
CA ARG A 88 -3.55 1.75 -10.87
C ARG A 88 -3.38 3.26 -10.64
N PRO A 89 -2.44 3.70 -9.78
CA PRO A 89 -2.12 5.11 -9.63
C PRO A 89 -1.67 5.71 -10.97
N GLY A 90 -2.12 6.93 -11.26
CA GLY A 90 -1.58 7.72 -12.37
C GLY A 90 -0.13 8.13 -12.07
N TYR A 91 0.64 8.45 -13.11
CA TYR A 91 2.08 8.73 -13.00
C TYR A 91 2.45 9.73 -11.89
N LYS A 92 1.62 10.76 -11.66
CA LYS A 92 1.80 11.78 -10.61
C LYS A 92 0.73 11.76 -9.52
N SER A 93 -0.16 10.78 -9.48
CA SER A 93 -1.35 10.85 -8.62
C SER A 93 -0.98 10.88 -7.13
N ILE A 94 -0.02 10.05 -6.69
CA ILE A 94 0.46 10.05 -5.30
C ILE A 94 1.20 11.36 -4.98
N TYR A 95 2.03 11.84 -5.91
CA TYR A 95 2.75 13.11 -5.77
C TYR A 95 1.80 14.28 -5.55
N TYR A 96 0.73 14.41 -6.35
CA TYR A 96 -0.22 15.52 -6.20
C TYR A 96 -1.00 15.46 -4.88
N LEU A 97 -1.31 14.26 -4.38
CA LEU A 97 -1.91 14.11 -3.05
C LEU A 97 -0.95 14.61 -1.97
N TRP A 98 0.31 14.19 -2.01
CA TRP A 98 1.33 14.67 -1.07
C TRP A 98 1.59 16.18 -1.18
N GLU A 99 1.70 16.71 -2.40
CA GLU A 99 1.95 18.13 -2.68
C GLU A 99 0.86 19.04 -2.08
N ALA A 100 -0.40 18.58 -2.09
CA ALA A 100 -1.50 19.31 -1.45
C ALA A 100 -1.30 19.47 0.07
N PHE A 101 -0.90 18.40 0.76
CA PHE A 101 -0.58 18.46 2.20
C PHE A 101 0.69 19.26 2.48
N TYR A 102 1.71 19.13 1.63
CA TYR A 102 2.96 19.88 1.77
C TYR A 102 2.72 21.39 1.72
N ASN A 103 1.88 21.85 0.78
CA ASN A 103 1.62 23.27 0.56
C ASN A 103 0.62 23.89 1.55
N ASN A 104 -0.22 23.10 2.21
CA ASN A 104 -1.24 23.62 3.14
C ASN A 104 -1.30 22.82 4.44
N ARG A 105 -0.70 23.40 5.50
CA ARG A 105 -0.69 22.82 6.85
C ARG A 105 -2.07 22.64 7.50
N ASN A 106 -3.10 23.35 7.02
CA ASN A 106 -4.47 23.26 7.54
C ASN A 106 -5.34 22.28 6.74
N LEU A 107 -4.77 21.57 5.76
CA LEU A 107 -5.51 20.61 4.95
C LEU A 107 -5.77 19.31 5.73
N GLY A 108 -7.04 18.95 5.89
CA GLY A 108 -7.46 17.71 6.56
C GLY A 108 -7.61 16.49 5.62
N GLY A 109 -7.58 16.70 4.30
CA GLY A 109 -7.75 15.62 3.32
C GLY A 109 -7.76 16.12 1.87
N CYS A 110 -7.35 15.26 0.94
CA CYS A 110 -7.48 15.44 -0.51
C CYS A 110 -7.83 14.11 -1.18
N CYS A 111 -8.42 14.16 -2.37
CA CYS A 111 -8.84 12.98 -3.11
C CYS A 111 -8.46 13.12 -4.59
N GLY A 112 -8.10 12.00 -5.23
CA GLY A 112 -7.90 11.91 -6.67
C GLY A 112 -9.16 11.37 -7.36
N GLU A 113 -9.30 11.64 -8.65
CA GLU A 113 -10.36 11.04 -9.47
C GLU A 113 -10.05 9.57 -9.79
N ILE A 114 -11.07 8.71 -9.70
CA ILE A 114 -10.98 7.30 -10.10
C ILE A 114 -11.77 7.12 -11.40
N CYS A 115 -11.09 6.69 -12.46
CA CYS A 115 -11.72 6.37 -13.74
C CYS A 115 -11.56 4.88 -14.04
N ALA A 116 -12.63 4.24 -14.54
CA ALA A 116 -12.54 2.88 -15.06
C ALA A 116 -11.71 2.88 -16.35
N MET A 117 -10.75 1.97 -16.47
CA MET A 117 -10.03 1.76 -17.73
C MET A 117 -10.98 1.06 -18.72
N LEU A 118 -11.60 1.84 -19.61
CA LEU A 118 -12.55 1.33 -20.61
C LEU A 118 -11.85 0.67 -21.81
N ASP A 119 -10.55 0.87 -21.95
CA ASP A 119 -9.77 0.36 -23.08
C ASP A 119 -9.37 -1.11 -22.85
N GLY A 120 -9.80 -2.00 -23.75
CA GLY A 120 -9.53 -3.45 -23.63
C GLY A 120 -10.70 -4.32 -23.16
N GLY A 121 -11.94 -3.82 -23.22
CA GLY A 121 -13.18 -4.53 -22.88
C GLY A 121 -13.53 -5.77 -23.72
N LYS A 122 -12.56 -6.54 -24.24
CA LYS A 122 -12.81 -7.81 -24.94
C LYS A 122 -13.60 -8.82 -24.09
N LYS A 123 -13.49 -8.72 -22.76
CA LYS A 123 -14.25 -9.56 -21.81
C LYS A 123 -15.70 -9.11 -21.57
N LEU A 124 -16.08 -7.90 -21.99
CA LEU A 124 -17.49 -7.47 -21.96
C LEU A 124 -18.35 -8.23 -22.99
N LEU A 125 -17.73 -8.89 -23.96
CA LEU A 125 -18.40 -9.83 -24.87
C LEU A 125 -18.72 -11.17 -24.20
N ASN A 126 -18.14 -11.46 -23.03
CA ASN A 126 -18.47 -12.66 -22.27
C ASN A 126 -19.68 -12.34 -21.36
N PRO A 127 -20.86 -12.92 -21.62
CA PRO A 127 -22.08 -12.63 -20.85
C PRO A 127 -21.98 -12.99 -19.36
N LEU A 128 -20.98 -13.78 -18.94
CA LEU A 128 -20.72 -14.08 -17.52
C LEU A 128 -19.91 -12.98 -16.80
N VAL A 129 -19.23 -12.12 -17.56
CA VAL A 129 -18.38 -11.02 -17.03
C VAL A 129 -19.08 -9.67 -17.15
N ALA A 130 -20.05 -9.56 -18.07
CA ALA A 130 -20.83 -8.35 -18.32
C ALA A 130 -22.11 -8.22 -17.47
N ALA A 131 -22.46 -9.24 -16.70
CA ALA A 131 -23.64 -9.27 -15.81
C ALA A 131 -23.26 -9.00 -14.35
#